data_AF-A0A929IN11-F1
#
_entry.id   AF-A0A929IN11-F1
#
_cell.length_a   1.000
_cell.length_b   1.000
_cell.length_c   1.000
_cell.angle_alpha   90.00
_cell.angle_beta   90.00
_cell.angle_gamma   90.00
#
_symmetry.space_group_name_H-M   'P 1'
#
loop_
_entity.id
_entity.type
_entity.pdbx_description
1 polymer ?
#
loop_
_entity_poly.entity_id
_entity_poly.type
_entity_poly.pdbx_seq_one_letter_code
_entity_poly.pdbx_strand_id
1 'polypeptide(L)'
;MPLWELTPVDLLDPNWEASSHRGKAIVRAPREEVARDEAEKAFGVKTRFEPGGGVKAPPWKRPAVVTAKIIQDDRYEENGPTEIVFPAL
;
A
#
# COMPACT_ATOMS: atom_id res chain seq x y z
N MET A 1 11.13 6.66 -12.88
CA MET A 1 9.98 5.74 -12.62
C MET A 1 8.91 6.54 -11.91
N PRO A 2 7.62 6.36 -12.21
CA PRO A 2 6.59 7.17 -11.56
C PRO A 2 6.50 6.86 -10.07
N LEU A 3 6.10 7.88 -9.31
CA LEU A 3 5.70 7.76 -7.92
C LEU A 3 4.20 7.54 -7.84
N TRP A 4 3.79 6.51 -7.10
CA TRP A 4 2.40 6.17 -6.88
C TRP A 4 2.01 6.55 -5.46
N GLU A 5 1.06 7.47 -5.31
CA GLU A 5 0.40 7.73 -4.03
C GLU A 5 -0.77 6.76 -3.86
N LEU A 6 -0.63 5.86 -2.90
CA LEU A 6 -1.66 4.93 -2.45
C LEU A 6 -2.36 5.52 -1.23
N THR A 7 -3.63 5.87 -1.38
CA THR A 7 -4.42 6.46 -0.30
C THR A 7 -5.60 5.56 0.07
N PRO A 8 -5.68 5.13 1.34
CA PRO A 8 -6.86 4.48 1.89
C PRO A 8 -8.13 5.32 1.66
N VAL A 9 -9.20 4.69 1.19
CA VAL A 9 -10.49 5.37 0.94
C VAL A 9 -11.28 5.50 2.24
N ASP A 10 -11.30 4.45 3.06
CA ASP A 10 -11.97 4.43 4.36
C ASP A 10 -11.10 3.70 5.39
N LEU A 11 -10.67 4.42 6.42
CA LEU A 11 -9.83 3.90 7.51
C LEU A 11 -10.62 3.15 8.58
N LEU A 12 -11.95 3.29 8.57
CA LEU A 12 -12.84 2.54 9.45
C LEU A 12 -13.19 1.17 8.88
N ASP A 13 -12.80 0.89 7.64
CA ASP A 13 -13.00 -0.41 7.01
C ASP A 13 -12.23 -1.51 7.78
N PRO A 14 -12.88 -2.60 8.23
CA PRO A 14 -12.25 -3.72 8.93
C PRO A 14 -11.08 -4.38 8.17
N ASN A 15 -11.00 -4.21 6.83
CA ASN A 15 -9.88 -4.69 6.03
C ASN A 15 -8.53 -4.08 6.49
N TRP A 16 -8.53 -2.87 7.08
CA TRP A 16 -7.33 -2.24 7.62
C TRP A 16 -6.79 -2.89 8.89
N GLU A 17 -7.52 -3.82 9.50
CA GLU A 17 -6.96 -4.66 10.56
C GLU A 17 -5.86 -5.59 10.04
N ALA A 18 -5.82 -5.87 8.73
CA ALA A 18 -4.76 -6.64 8.09
C ALA A 18 -3.57 -5.79 7.63
N SER A 19 -3.44 -4.54 8.09
CA SER A 19 -2.28 -3.70 7.79
C SER A 19 -1.70 -3.02 9.03
N SER A 20 -0.37 -2.91 9.06
CA SER A 20 0.41 -2.22 10.09
C SER A 20 0.44 -0.71 9.87
N HIS A 21 0.10 -0.25 8.66
CA HIS A 21 0.01 1.16 8.31
C HIS A 21 -1.36 1.46 7.72
N ARG A 22 -2.00 2.51 8.24
CA ARG A 22 -3.34 2.95 7.83
C ARG A 22 -3.32 4.39 7.29
N GLY A 23 -2.18 4.83 6.78
CA GLY A 23 -2.02 6.15 6.19
C GLY A 23 -1.81 6.07 4.69
N LYS A 24 -1.59 7.22 4.05
CA LYS A 24 -1.08 7.23 2.68
C LYS A 24 0.30 6.57 2.61
N ALA A 25 0.58 5.92 1.50
CA ALA A 25 1.90 5.41 1.15
C ALA A 25 2.30 5.97 -0.21
N ILE A 26 3.57 6.31 -0.38
CA ILE A 26 4.13 6.71 -1.67
C ILE A 26 5.15 5.65 -2.04
N VAL A 27 4.97 5.06 -3.22
CA VAL A 27 5.78 3.95 -3.71
C VAL A 27 6.34 4.31 -5.07
N ARG A 28 7.66 4.18 -5.22
CA ARG A 28 8.32 4.28 -6.52
C ARG A 28 8.14 2.93 -7.22
N ALA A 29 7.47 2.91 -8.37
CA ALA A 29 7.24 1.67 -9.08
C ALA A 29 6.97 1.92 -10.57
N PRO A 30 7.31 0.97 -11.45
CA PRO A 30 7.03 1.11 -12.89
C PRO A 30 5.53 1.02 -13.23
N ARG A 31 4.70 0.42 -12.35
CA ARG A 31 3.26 0.20 -12.57
C ARG A 31 2.50 0.24 -11.24
N GLU A 32 1.20 0.52 -11.32
CA GLU A 32 0.29 0.53 -10.17
C GLU A 32 0.29 -0.82 -9.42
N GLU A 33 0.19 -1.92 -10.16
CA GLU A 33 0.16 -3.27 -9.57
C GLU A 33 1.41 -3.53 -8.73
N VAL A 34 2.58 -3.13 -9.24
CA VAL A 34 3.87 -3.27 -8.53
C VAL A 34 3.90 -2.37 -7.28
N ALA A 35 3.37 -1.15 -7.37
CA ALA A 35 3.27 -0.26 -6.20
C ALA A 35 2.40 -0.87 -5.09
N ARG A 36 1.26 -1.44 -5.46
CA ARG A 36 0.34 -2.11 -4.52
C ARG A 36 0.97 -3.36 -3.92
N ASP A 37 1.67 -4.15 -4.72
CA ASP A 37 2.41 -5.34 -4.25
C ASP A 37 3.48 -4.97 -3.23
N GLU A 38 4.26 -3.91 -3.46
CA GLU A 38 5.27 -3.49 -2.49
C GLU A 38 4.65 -2.88 -1.23
N ALA A 39 3.58 -2.09 -1.35
CA ALA A 39 2.83 -1.61 -0.18
C ALA A 39 2.27 -2.77 0.66
N GLU A 40 1.72 -3.80 0.02
CA GLU A 40 1.23 -4.98 0.73
C GLU A 40 2.39 -5.78 1.37
N LYS A 41 3.53 -5.90 0.71
CA LYS A 41 4.70 -6.59 1.30
C LYS A 41 5.24 -5.87 2.52
N ALA A 42 5.25 -4.55 2.51
CA ALA A 42 5.79 -3.74 3.61
C ALA A 42 4.79 -3.55 4.77
N PHE A 43 3.53 -3.28 4.45
CA PHE A 43 2.50 -2.91 5.42
C PHE A 43 1.47 -4.02 5.67
N GLY A 44 1.43 -5.06 4.85
CA GLY A 44 0.54 -6.20 5.05
C GLY A 44 0.93 -6.93 6.33
N VAL A 45 0.00 -7.00 7.28
CA VAL A 45 0.16 -7.87 8.45
C VAL A 45 -0.20 -9.26 7.98
N LYS A 46 0.75 -10.20 8.07
CA LYS A 46 0.45 -11.62 7.96
C LYS A 46 -0.49 -12.00 9.10
N THR A 47 -1.79 -11.84 8.89
CA THR A 47 -2.81 -12.31 9.82
C THR A 47 -2.64 -13.82 9.89
N ARG A 48 -2.01 -14.26 10.96
CA ARG A 48 -1.82 -15.67 11.29
C ARG A 48 -3.19 -16.31 11.22
N PHE A 49 -3.34 -17.33 10.38
CA PHE A 49 -4.57 -18.10 10.22
C PHE A 49 -5.08 -18.52 11.61
N GLU A 50 -6.15 -17.89 12.09
CA GLU A 50 -6.97 -18.46 13.14
C GLU A 50 -8.03 -19.34 12.45
N PRO A 51 -8.07 -20.65 12.73
CA PRO A 51 -9.09 -21.52 12.14
C PRO A 51 -10.48 -21.06 12.60
N GLY A 52 -11.26 -20.49 11.68
CA GLY A 52 -12.62 -20.00 11.90
C GLY A 52 -12.83 -18.49 11.69
N GLY A 53 -11.76 -17.69 11.64
CA GLY A 53 -11.82 -16.27 11.30
C GLY A 53 -11.60 -16.07 9.80
N GLY A 54 -12.58 -15.50 9.09
CA GLY A 54 -12.53 -15.31 7.64
C GLY A 54 -11.22 -14.67 7.15
N VAL A 55 -10.80 -15.04 5.95
CA VAL A 55 -9.58 -14.51 5.30
C VAL A 55 -9.64 -12.99 5.27
N LYS A 56 -8.78 -12.32 6.06
CA LYS A 56 -8.62 -10.87 5.95
C LYS A 56 -7.86 -10.60 4.66
N ALA A 57 -8.53 -9.97 3.70
CA ALA A 57 -7.97 -9.73 2.37
C ALA A 57 -6.90 -8.62 2.44
N PRO A 58 -5.83 -8.71 1.63
CA PRO A 58 -4.77 -7.70 1.57
C PRO A 58 -5.34 -6.34 1.14
N PRO A 59 -5.39 -5.32 2.03
CA PRO A 59 -6.09 -4.07 1.73
C PRO A 59 -5.41 -3.25 0.63
N TRP A 60 -4.08 -3.29 0.52
CA TRP A 60 -3.33 -2.47 -0.44
C TRP A 60 -3.52 -2.90 -1.89
N LYS A 61 -3.82 -4.19 -2.09
CA LYS A 61 -4.10 -4.77 -3.42
C LYS A 61 -5.52 -4.49 -3.92
N ARG A 62 -6.41 -3.97 -3.07
CA ARG A 62 -7.82 -3.81 -3.40
C ARG A 62 -8.10 -2.37 -3.88
N PRO A 63 -8.44 -2.17 -5.17
CA PRO A 63 -8.74 -0.84 -5.69
C PRO A 63 -10.01 -0.21 -5.07
N ALA A 64 -10.89 -1.05 -4.50
CA ALA A 64 -12.10 -0.59 -3.82
C ALA A 64 -11.84 0.14 -2.48
N VAL A 65 -10.72 -0.15 -1.81
CA VAL A 65 -10.39 0.43 -0.49
C VAL A 65 -9.10 1.27 -0.52
N VAL A 66 -8.32 1.18 -1.60
CA VAL A 66 -7.10 1.99 -1.82
C VAL A 66 -7.13 2.59 -3.21
N THR A 67 -7.17 3.92 -3.26
CA THR A 67 -6.93 4.68 -4.47
C THR A 67 -5.45 4.72 -4.79
N ALA A 68 -5.11 4.64 -6.07
CA ALA A 68 -3.75 4.81 -6.56
C ALA A 68 -3.75 5.92 -7.60
N LYS A 69 -2.79 6.84 -7.50
CA LYS A 69 -2.57 7.86 -8.52
C LYS A 69 -1.09 8.13 -8.68
N ILE A 70 -0.70 8.48 -9.91
CA ILE A 70 0.65 8.96 -10.18
C ILE A 70 0.77 10.39 -9.65
N ILE A 71 1.84 10.66 -8.93
CA ILE A 71 2.19 11.99 -8.44
C ILE A 71 3.56 12.42 -8.99
N GLN A 72 3.75 13.73 -9.08
CA GLN A 72 5.05 14.37 -9.23
C GLN A 72 5.28 15.21 -7.99
N ASP A 73 6.32 14.90 -7.23
CA ASP A 73 6.61 15.56 -5.97
C ASP A 73 8.13 15.62 -5.79
N ASP A 74 8.70 16.82 -5.89
CA ASP A 74 10.15 17.05 -5.87
C ASP A 74 10.82 16.60 -4.55
N ARG A 75 10.03 16.32 -3.51
CA ARG A 75 10.54 15.80 -2.23
C ARG A 75 10.96 14.34 -2.31
N TYR A 76 10.49 13.61 -3.31
CA TYR A 76 10.77 12.20 -3.50
C TYR A 76 11.50 12.01 -4.82
N GLU A 77 12.67 11.38 -4.77
CA GLU A 77 13.38 11.05 -5.99
C GLU A 77 12.52 10.09 -6.83
N GLU A 78 12.45 10.30 -8.14
CA GLU A 78 11.69 9.45 -9.07
C GLU A 78 12.59 8.39 -9.74
N ASN A 79 13.90 8.53 -9.56
CA ASN A 79 14.93 7.69 -10.15
C ASN A 79 15.54 6.77 -9.09
N GLY A 80 15.35 5.47 -9.24
CA GLY A 80 15.93 4.45 -8.35
C GLY A 80 15.06 3.20 -8.30
N PRO A 81 15.37 2.20 -7.45
CA PRO A 81 14.68 0.92 -7.46
C PRO A 81 13.21 1.05 -7.03
N THR A 82 12.45 -0.03 -7.21
CA THR A 82 11.09 -0.11 -6.67
C THR A 82 11.16 -0.14 -5.14
N GLU A 83 10.60 0.86 -4.48
CA GLU A 83 10.66 0.98 -3.02
C GLU A 83 9.55 1.87 -2.46
N ILE A 84 9.28 1.72 -1.16
CA ILE A 84 8.40 2.63 -0.42
C ILE A 84 9.21 3.84 -0.02
N VAL A 85 8.88 4.99 -0.62
CA VAL A 85 9.53 6.27 -0.30
C VAL A 85 8.83 6.99 0.86
N PHE A 86 7.57 6.64 1.16
CA PHE A 86 6.86 7.13 2.32
C PHE A 86 5.77 6.15 2.78
N PRO A 87 5.55 5.95 4.09
CA PRO A 87 6.43 6.36 5.20
C PRO A 87 7.82 5.73 5.08
N ALA A 88 8.85 6.41 5.62
CA ALA A 88 10.17 5.82 5.74
C ALA A 88 10.06 4.63 6.72
N LEU A 89 10.39 3.43 6.23
CA LEU A 89 10.37 2.17 6.98
C LEU A 89 11.67 1.95 7.75
#